data_AF-A0A529LRY6-F1
#
_entry.id   AF-A0A529LRY6-F1
#
_cell.length_a   1.000
_cell.length_b   1.000
_cell.length_c   1.000
_cell.angle_alpha   90.00
_cell.angle_beta   90.00
_cell.angle_gamma   90.00
#
_symmetry.space_group_name_H-M   'P 1'
#
loop_
_entity.id
_entity.type
_entity.pdbx_description
1 polymer ?
#
loop_
_entity_poly.entity_id
_entity_poly.type
_entity_poly.pdbx_seq_one_letter_code
_entity_poly.pdbx_strand_id
1 'polypeptide(L)' 'EGIAGLAEHINKFWEPRMRRQLFELLDGDAEDFDALVIAASARIKRPISPAEADRKLGVTAFPADIAASQE' A
#
# COMPACT_ATOMS: atom_id res chain seq x y z
N GLU A 1 -7.40 18.61 10.43
CA GLU A 1 -6.42 18.62 9.31
C GLU A 1 -5.54 17.36 9.20
N GLY A 2 -5.34 16.56 10.26
CA GLY A 2 -4.40 15.43 10.25
C GLY A 2 -4.68 14.29 9.24
N ILE A 3 -5.94 13.84 9.11
CA ILE A 3 -6.30 12.69 8.24
C ILE A 3 -6.07 13.01 6.75
N ALA A 4 -6.53 14.19 6.30
CA ALA A 4 -6.39 14.62 4.92
C ALA A 4 -4.91 14.89 4.57
N GLY A 5 -4.17 15.54 5.47
CA GLY A 5 -2.74 15.78 5.30
C GLY A 5 -1.93 14.48 5.24
N LEU A 6 -2.23 13.50 6.11
CA LEU A 6 -1.57 12.20 6.09
C LEU A 6 -1.86 11.44 4.80
N ALA A 7 -3.14 11.36 4.40
CA ALA A 7 -3.53 10.69 3.16
C ALA A 7 -2.87 11.34 1.94
N GLU A 8 -2.79 12.68 1.89
CA GLU A 8 -2.10 13.39 0.82
C GLU A 8 -0.59 13.10 0.81
N HIS A 9 0.06 13.11 1.97
CA HIS A 9 1.48 12.78 2.10
C HIS A 9 1.76 11.35 1.60
N ILE A 10 0.96 10.37 2.02
CA ILE A 10 1.11 8.99 1.54
C ILE A 10 0.88 8.92 0.03
N ASN A 11 -0.15 9.57 -0.51
CA ASN A 11 -0.37 9.57 -1.96
C ASN A 11 0.76 10.24 -2.77
N LYS A 12 1.40 11.30 -2.24
CA LYS A 12 2.46 12.04 -2.92
C LYS A 12 3.83 11.38 -2.81
N PHE A 13 4.16 10.84 -1.64
CA PHE A 13 5.50 10.36 -1.34
C PHE A 13 5.61 8.83 -1.41
N TRP A 14 4.49 8.09 -1.28
CA TRP A 14 4.55 6.63 -1.33
C TRP A 14 4.32 6.10 -2.74
N GLU A 15 5.27 5.27 -3.14
CA GLU A 15 5.17 4.43 -4.33
C GLU A 15 3.96 3.49 -4.28
N PRO A 16 3.41 3.09 -5.45
CA PRO A 16 2.24 2.22 -5.54
C PRO A 16 2.40 0.93 -4.71
N ARG A 17 3.59 0.32 -4.70
CA ARG A 17 3.87 -0.90 -3.92
C ARG A 17 3.76 -0.71 -2.41
N MET A 18 4.22 0.43 -1.86
CA MET A 18 4.15 0.70 -0.43
C MET A 18 2.70 0.90 0.01
N ARG A 19 1.90 1.55 -0.86
CA ARG A 19 0.46 1.67 -0.64
C ARG A 19 -0.22 0.30 -0.68
N ARG A 20 0.17 -0.58 -1.61
CA ARG A 20 -0.33 -1.98 -1.62
C ARG A 20 -0.05 -2.66 -0.29
N GLN A 21 1.19 -2.67 0.17
CA GLN A 21 1.58 -3.35 1.42
C GLN A 21 0.83 -2.79 2.64
N LEU A 22 0.64 -1.48 2.72
CA LEU A 22 -0.18 -0.87 3.77
C LEU A 22 -1.61 -1.44 3.78
N PHE A 23 -2.22 -1.56 2.59
CA PHE A 23 -3.56 -2.11 2.49
C PHE A 23 -3.61 -3.62 2.75
N GLU A 24 -2.58 -4.40 2.40
CA GLU A 24 -2.53 -5.82 2.75
C GLU A 24 -2.42 -6.02 4.27
N LEU A 25 -1.66 -5.17 4.97
CA LEU A 25 -1.59 -5.18 6.43
C LEU A 25 -2.92 -4.73 7.08
N LEU A 26 -3.58 -3.71 6.50
CA LEU A 26 -4.90 -3.25 6.96
C LEU A 26 -6.04 -4.24 6.66
N ASP A 27 -5.92 -5.08 5.64
CA ASP A 27 -6.91 -6.09 5.29
C ASP A 27 -6.81 -7.33 6.18
N GLY A 28 -5.58 -7.68 6.59
CA GLY A 28 -5.32 -8.74 7.56
C GLY A 28 -5.71 -8.33 8.98
N ASP A 29 -4.90 -7.48 9.61
CA ASP A 29 -5.02 -7.13 11.03
C ASP A 29 -4.90 -5.62 11.22
N ALA A 30 -6.01 -4.91 11.01
CA ALA A 30 -6.08 -3.46 11.21
C ALA A 30 -6.06 -3.04 12.71
N GLU A 31 -6.15 -3.98 13.65
CA GLU A 31 -6.31 -3.68 15.09
C GLU A 31 -5.08 -3.01 15.70
N ASP A 32 -3.88 -3.25 15.16
CA ASP A 32 -2.64 -2.60 15.62
C ASP A 32 -2.42 -1.22 15.00
N PHE A 33 -3.25 -0.83 14.02
CA PHE A 33 -3.11 0.46 13.37
C PHE A 33 -3.78 1.58 14.17
N ASP A 34 -3.09 2.71 14.20
CA ASP A 34 -3.63 3.95 14.75
C ASP A 34 -4.96 4.32 14.07
N ALA A 35 -5.96 4.75 14.85
CA ALA A 35 -7.27 5.13 14.33
C ALA A 35 -7.19 6.23 13.25
N LEU A 36 -6.15 7.07 13.33
CA LEU A 36 -5.86 8.10 12.33
C LEU A 36 -5.39 7.50 11.00
N VAL A 37 -4.59 6.44 11.02
CA VAL A 37 -4.13 5.71 9.83
C VAL A 37 -5.31 4.98 9.19
N ILE A 38 -6.15 4.33 10.00
CA ILE A 38 -7.38 3.67 9.52
C ILE A 38 -8.30 4.70 8.85
N ALA A 39 -8.53 5.85 9.47
CA ALA A 39 -9.35 6.92 8.88
C ALA A 39 -8.72 7.55 7.62
N ALA A 40 -7.39 7.62 7.55
CA ALA A 40 -6.67 8.11 6.37
C ALA A 40 -6.68 7.10 5.22
N SER A 41 -6.71 5.80 5.52
CA SER A 41 -6.72 4.72 4.53
C SER A 41 -7.86 4.84 3.54
N ALA A 42 -9.04 5.31 3.98
CA ALA A 42 -10.19 5.59 3.12
C ALA A 42 -9.94 6.69 2.07
N ARG A 43 -8.90 7.52 2.26
CA ARG A 43 -8.49 8.60 1.35
C ARG A 43 -7.21 8.29 0.56
N ILE A 44 -6.53 7.18 0.87
CA ILE A 44 -5.32 6.75 0.16
C ILE A 44 -5.72 5.99 -1.11
N LYS A 45 -5.10 6.29 -2.24
CA LYS A 45 -5.39 5.60 -3.51
C LYS A 45 -4.81 4.20 -3.50
N ARG A 46 -5.67 3.17 -3.53
CA ARG A 46 -5.29 1.77 -3.72
C ARG A 46 -4.71 1.57 -5.13
N PRO A 47 -3.53 0.94 -5.26
CA PRO A 47 -2.99 0.57 -6.57
C PRO A 47 -3.84 -0.53 -7.21
N ILE A 48 -3.97 -0.48 -8.54
CA ILE A 48 -4.92 -1.31 -9.31
C ILE A 48 -4.35 -2.71 -9.55
N SER A 49 -3.04 -2.85 -9.73
CA SER A 49 -2.39 -4.14 -9.99
C SER A 49 -0.98 -4.23 -9.38
N PRO A 50 -0.57 -5.42 -8.90
CA PRO A 50 0.77 -5.69 -8.39
C PRO A 50 1.84 -5.51 -9.47
N ALA A 51 1.56 -5.97 -10.69
CA ALA A 51 2.46 -5.87 -11.84
C ALA A 51 2.72 -4.41 -12.31
N GLU A 52 1.73 -3.53 -12.18
CA GLU A 52 1.89 -2.10 -12.49
C GLU A 52 2.67 -1.36 -11.40
N ALA A 53 2.54 -1.81 -10.14
CA ALA A 53 3.28 -1.27 -9.02
C ALA A 53 4.78 -1.65 -9.07
N ASP A 54 5.08 -2.86 -9.52
CA ASP A 54 6.44 -3.41 -9.64
C ASP A 54 7.20 -2.89 -10.87
N ARG A 55 6.53 -2.84 -12.04
CA ARG A 55 7.13 -2.39 -13.32
C ARG A 55 7.69 -0.97 -13.30
N LYS A 56 7.24 -0.12 -12.38
CA LYS A 56 7.68 1.27 -12.23
C LYS A 56 9.06 1.43 -11.57
N LEU A 57 9.64 0.38 -10.99
CA LEU A 57 10.86 0.51 -10.19
C LEU A 57 12.07 -0.30 -10.68
N GLY A 58 11.90 -1.25 -11.61
CA GLY A 58 13.03 -2.06 -12.09
C GLY A 58 13.74 -2.85 -10.98
N VAL A 59 13.00 -3.20 -9.92
CA VAL A 59 13.47 -4.02 -8.81
C VAL A 59 12.98 -5.45 -9.04
N THR A 60 13.82 -6.47 -8.80
CA THR A 60 13.37 -7.86 -8.77
C THR A 60 12.29 -8.02 -7.72
N ALA A 61 11.16 -8.59 -8.12
CA ALA A 61 9.96 -8.82 -7.33
C ALA A 61 10.26 -9.21 -5.88
N PHE A 62 9.51 -8.64 -4.94
CA PHE A 62 9.56 -9.02 -3.53
C PHE A 62 9.35 -10.55 -3.40
N PRO A 63 10.00 -11.24 -2.45
CA PRO A 63 9.89 -12.69 -2.31
C PRO A 63 8.46 -13.20 -2.07
N ALA A 64 7.54 -12.33 -1.62
CA ALA A 64 6.11 -12.64 -1.51
C ALA A 64 5.37 -12.72 -2.87
N ASP A 65 5.89 -12.07 -3.92
CA ASP A 65 5.32 -12.06 -5.28
C ASP A 65 5.84 -13.25 -6.12
N ILE A 66 7.06 -13.73 -5.85
CA ILE A 66 7.61 -14.96 -6.43
C ILE A 66 6.79 -16.20 -6.03
N ALA A 67 6.22 -16.21 -4.82
CA ALA A 67 5.41 -17.31 -4.32
C ALA A 67 4.03 -17.44 -5.01
N ALA A 68 3.53 -16.35 -5.62
CA ALA A 68 2.22 -16.32 -6.28
C ALA A 68 2.28 -16.69 -7.78
N SER A 69 3.48 -16.95 -8.33
CA SER A 69 3.68 -17.30 -9.75
C SER A 69 4.12 -18.76 -9.97
N GLN A 70 4.05 -19.61 -8.94
CA GLN A 70 4.36 -21.03 -9.04
C GLN A 70 3.08 -21.88 -8.90
N GLU A 71 2.19 -21.77 -9.89
CA GLU A 71 1.19 -22.81 -10.20
C GLU A 71 0.90 -22.86 -11.69
#